data_AF-A0A946NPX7-F1
#
_entry.id   AF-A0A946NPX7-F1
#
_cell.length_a   1.000
_cell.length_b   1.000
_cell.length_c   1.000
_cell.angle_alpha   90.00
_cell.angle_beta   90.00
_cell.angle_gamma   90.00
#
_symmetry.space_group_name_H-M   'P 1'
#
loop_
_entity.id
_entity.type
_entity.pdbx_description
1 polymer ?
#
loop_
_entity_poly.entity_id
_entity_poly.type
_entity_poly.pdbx_seq_one_letter_code
_entity_poly.pdbx_strand_id
1 'polypeptide(L)'
;MKQRVGIIGAGPSGLAQLRAFKSAEEKGEVIPEIVCFEKQDNWGGLWNYSWRTGLDQHGEIAHSSMYRYLWSNGPKECLEFADYYFEEHFGHPIASFPPREVLFDYIQGRVKKANVRDLIRFNTSVRNVE
;
A
#
# COMPACT_ATOMS: atom_id res chain seq x y z
N MET A 1 7.28 5.41 28.88
CA MET A 1 6.77 6.05 27.65
C MET A 1 6.38 4.96 26.67
N LYS A 2 5.29 5.12 25.92
CA LYS A 2 4.93 4.18 24.84
C LYS A 2 5.87 4.44 23.66
N GLN A 3 6.45 3.39 23.08
CA GLN A 3 7.27 3.51 21.87
C GLN A 3 6.42 4.03 20.71
N ARG A 4 7.02 4.83 19.82
CA ARG A 4 6.37 5.39 18.63
C ARG A 4 7.17 5.01 17.39
N VAL A 5 6.49 4.57 16.34
CA VAL A 5 7.10 4.13 15.07
C VAL A 5 6.53 4.97 13.92
N GLY A 6 7.43 5.57 13.14
CA GLY A 6 7.13 6.25 11.89
C GLY A 6 7.36 5.34 10.69
N ILE A 7 6.37 5.23 9.80
CA ILE A 7 6.49 4.52 8.51
C ILE A 7 6.48 5.55 7.39
N ILE A 8 7.48 5.53 6.52
CA ILE A 8 7.59 6.47 5.40
C ILE A 8 7.18 5.77 4.10
N GLY A 9 6.05 6.20 3.54
CA GLY A 9 5.43 5.65 2.34
C GLY A 9 4.33 4.63 2.65
N ALA A 10 3.18 4.76 1.98
CA ALA A 10 2.05 3.83 2.00
C ALA A 10 1.93 3.05 0.67
N GLY A 11 3.06 2.71 0.07
CA GLY A 11 3.17 1.67 -0.96
C GLY A 11 3.06 0.25 -0.39
N PRO A 12 3.19 -0.81 -1.22
CA PRO A 12 3.05 -2.19 -0.77
C PRO A 12 3.89 -2.54 0.48
N SER A 13 5.12 -2.03 0.58
CA SER A 13 5.99 -2.25 1.75
C SER A 13 5.46 -1.58 3.03
N GLY A 14 5.09 -0.30 2.98
CA GLY A 14 4.55 0.39 4.16
C GLY A 14 3.18 -0.16 4.59
N LEU A 15 2.35 -0.53 3.61
CA LEU A 15 1.09 -1.25 3.86
C LEU A 15 1.32 -2.61 4.50
N ALA A 16 2.34 -3.37 4.07
CA ALA A 16 2.71 -4.62 4.69
C ALA A 16 3.22 -4.42 6.13
N GLN A 17 3.96 -3.35 6.40
CA GLN A 17 4.41 -3.01 7.75
C GLN A 17 3.22 -2.68 8.68
N LEU A 18 2.24 -1.91 8.19
CA LEU A 18 0.99 -1.65 8.91
C LEU A 18 0.21 -2.96 9.17
N ARG A 19 0.10 -3.84 8.16
CA ARG A 19 -0.55 -5.14 8.32
C ARG A 19 0.17 -6.01 9.34
N ALA A 20 1.50 -6.01 9.38
CA ALA A 20 2.28 -6.77 10.36
C ALA A 20 1.98 -6.34 11.80
N PHE A 21 1.96 -5.04 12.08
CA PHE A 21 1.54 -4.53 13.39
C PHE A 21 0.09 -4.90 13.70
N LYS A 22 -0.82 -4.79 12.72
CA LYS A 22 -2.22 -5.16 12.91
C LYS A 22 -2.39 -6.64 13.25
N SER A 23 -1.66 -7.53 12.57
CA SER A 23 -1.66 -8.97 12.84
C SER A 23 -1.12 -9.31 14.24
N ALA A 24 -0.15 -8.54 14.75
CA ALA A 24 0.34 -8.70 16.12
C ALA A 24 -0.69 -8.21 17.15
N GLU A 25 -1.31 -7.06 16.91
CA GLU A 25 -2.40 -6.53 17.75
C GLU A 25 -3.60 -7.50 17.80
N GLU A 26 -3.99 -8.09 16.67
CA GLU A 26 -5.05 -9.11 16.56
C GLU A 26 -4.74 -10.37 17.40
N LYS A 27 -3.46 -10.65 17.67
CA LYS A 27 -3.01 -11.75 18.56
C LYS A 27 -2.90 -11.34 20.03
N GLY A 28 -3.25 -10.10 20.37
CA GLY A 28 -3.16 -9.56 21.73
C GLY A 28 -1.79 -9.04 22.11
N GLU A 29 -0.86 -8.89 21.16
CA GLU A 29 0.44 -8.28 21.43
C GLU A 29 0.33 -6.77 21.62
N VAL A 30 1.12 -6.21 22.54
CA VAL A 30 1.18 -4.77 22.76
C VAL A 30 2.00 -4.13 21.65
N ILE A 31 1.34 -3.36 20.78
CA ILE A 31 2.01 -2.64 19.70
C ILE A 31 2.36 -1.19 20.09
N PRO A 32 3.43 -0.60 19.49
CA PRO A 32 3.73 0.81 19.64
C PRO A 32 2.64 1.70 19.00
N GLU A 33 2.71 3.00 19.26
CA GLU A 33 1.94 3.97 18.47
C GLU A 33 2.54 4.04 17.06
N ILE A 34 1.70 3.94 16.03
CA ILE A 34 2.13 3.94 14.64
C ILE A 34 1.61 5.19 13.93
N VAL A 35 2.49 5.84 13.16
CA VAL A 35 2.10 6.87 12.18
C VAL A 35 2.77 6.57 10.86
N CYS A 36 1.98 6.49 9.78
CA CYS A 36 2.48 6.36 8.43
C CYS A 36 2.32 7.70 7.69
N PHE A 37 3.33 8.09 6.92
CA PHE A 37 3.34 9.32 6.11
C PHE A 37 3.37 8.94 4.64
N GLU A 38 2.41 9.42 3.85
CA GLU A 38 2.34 9.21 2.42
C GLU A 38 2.20 10.56 1.72
N LYS A 39 3.07 10.81 0.74
CA LYS A 39 3.06 12.09 0.01
C LYS A 39 1.92 12.20 -0.98
N GLN A 40 1.44 11.07 -1.51
CA GLN A 40 0.30 11.02 -2.40
C GLN A 40 -1.02 11.18 -1.64
N ASP A 41 -2.10 11.42 -2.37
CA ASP A 41 -3.47 11.54 -1.85
C ASP A 41 -4.10 10.19 -1.45
N ASN A 42 -3.49 9.09 -1.89
CA ASN A 42 -3.92 7.74 -1.59
C ASN A 42 -2.72 6.79 -1.48
N TRP A 43 -2.97 5.60 -0.94
CA TRP A 43 -1.99 4.52 -0.82
C TRP A 43 -1.72 3.85 -2.17
N GLY A 44 -0.81 2.88 -2.17
CA GLY A 44 -0.50 2.04 -3.34
C GLY A 44 0.88 2.30 -3.92
N GLY A 45 1.54 3.40 -3.54
CA GLY A 45 2.87 3.73 -4.04
C GLY A 45 2.87 3.80 -5.56
N LEU A 46 3.65 2.94 -6.21
CA LEU A 46 3.73 2.85 -7.66
C LEU A 46 2.40 2.45 -8.32
N TRP A 47 1.55 1.67 -7.64
CA TRP A 47 0.27 1.17 -8.17
C TRP A 47 -0.81 2.25 -8.29
N ASN A 48 -0.64 3.38 -7.59
CA ASN A 48 -1.50 4.56 -7.69
C ASN A 48 -1.13 5.36 -8.94
N TYR A 49 -1.80 5.07 -10.06
CA TYR A 49 -1.50 5.71 -11.34
C TYR A 49 -1.86 7.20 -11.33
N SER A 50 -0.99 8.02 -11.92
CA SER A 50 -1.23 9.43 -12.18
C SER A 50 -0.82 9.77 -13.61
N TRP A 51 -1.52 10.72 -14.23
CA TRP A 51 -1.15 11.27 -15.54
C TRP A 51 0.00 12.29 -15.45
N ARG A 52 0.32 12.78 -14.24
CA ARG A 52 1.33 13.81 -14.02
C ARG A 52 2.74 13.25 -14.23
N THR A 53 3.62 14.05 -14.82
CA THR A 53 5.03 13.74 -15.03
C THR A 53 5.90 14.86 -14.46
N GLY A 54 7.12 14.54 -14.04
CA GLY A 54 8.02 15.48 -13.38
C GLY A 54 7.58 15.78 -11.95
N LEU A 55 6.70 16.78 -11.78
CA LEU A 55 6.19 17.21 -10.47
C LEU A 55 4.69 16.94 -10.32
N ASP A 56 4.26 16.69 -9.08
CA ASP A 56 2.85 16.59 -8.70
C ASP A 56 2.23 17.96 -8.39
N GLN A 57 0.98 17.96 -7.91
CA GLN A 57 0.24 19.19 -7.59
C GLN A 57 0.80 19.99 -6.41
N HIS A 58 1.70 19.39 -5.61
CA HIS A 58 2.35 20.01 -4.47
C HIS A 58 3.80 20.42 -4.78
N GLY A 59 4.26 20.22 -6.02
CA GLY A 59 5.64 20.49 -6.43
C GLY A 59 6.62 19.39 -6.00
N GLU A 60 6.13 18.23 -5.54
CA GLU A 60 6.96 17.07 -5.24
C GLU A 60 7.20 16.23 -6.50
N ILE A 61 8.26 15.42 -6.53
CA ILE A 61 8.51 14.52 -7.66
C ILE A 61 7.34 13.53 -7.82
N ALA A 62 6.77 13.45 -9.01
CA ALA A 62 5.74 12.47 -9.36
C ALA A 62 6.24 11.04 -9.09
N HIS A 63 5.52 10.27 -8.30
CA HIS A 63 6.04 9.02 -7.74
C HIS A 63 5.80 7.78 -8.61
N SER A 64 4.61 7.65 -9.19
CA SER A 64 4.27 6.49 -9.99
C SER A 64 5.00 6.54 -11.32
N SER A 65 5.69 5.45 -11.66
CA SER A 65 6.29 5.21 -12.98
C SER A 65 5.43 4.29 -13.84
N MET A 66 4.20 4.00 -13.42
CA MET A 66 3.29 3.14 -14.18
C MET A 66 2.59 3.92 -15.28
N TYR A 67 2.21 3.21 -16.34
CA TYR A 67 1.61 3.77 -17.54
C TYR A 67 0.25 3.13 -17.84
N ARG A 68 -0.52 3.77 -18.73
CA ARG A 68 -1.77 3.21 -19.24
C ARG A 68 -1.51 1.86 -19.88
N TYR A 69 -2.44 0.93 -19.73
CA TYR A 69 -2.34 -0.43 -20.26
C TYR A 69 -1.19 -1.26 -19.67
N LEU A 70 -0.69 -0.93 -18.48
CA LEU A 70 0.27 -1.77 -17.76
C LEU A 70 -0.43 -3.01 -17.18
N TRP A 71 0.23 -4.16 -17.35
CA TRP A 71 -0.18 -5.47 -16.82
C TRP A 71 0.90 -6.00 -15.89
N SER A 72 0.55 -6.96 -15.04
CA SER A 72 1.53 -7.73 -14.26
C SER A 72 2.62 -8.24 -15.21
N ASN A 73 3.88 -8.03 -14.85
CA ASN A 73 5.02 -8.53 -15.61
C ASN A 73 5.47 -9.95 -15.18
N GLY A 74 4.88 -10.48 -14.11
CA GLY A 74 5.05 -11.85 -13.64
C GLY A 74 3.71 -12.50 -13.28
N PRO A 75 3.67 -13.83 -13.09
CA PRO A 75 2.47 -14.52 -12.66
C PRO A 75 1.99 -14.02 -11.30
N LYS A 76 0.69 -13.76 -11.15
CA LYS A 76 0.08 -13.29 -9.90
C LYS A 76 0.32 -14.29 -8.76
N GLU A 77 0.45 -15.57 -9.08
CA GLU A 77 0.72 -16.65 -8.14
C GLU A 77 2.08 -16.47 -7.44
N CYS A 78 3.03 -15.76 -8.07
CA CYS A 78 4.34 -15.47 -7.47
C CYS A 78 4.32 -14.27 -6.51
N LEU A 79 3.21 -13.53 -6.43
CA LEU A 79 3.08 -12.30 -5.63
C LEU A 79 1.83 -12.32 -4.73
N GLU A 80 1.18 -13.46 -4.61
CA GLU A 80 0.02 -13.66 -3.74
C GLU A 80 0.43 -13.54 -2.27
N PHE A 81 -0.38 -12.82 -1.48
CA PHE A 81 -0.19 -12.72 -0.04
C PHE A 81 -0.64 -13.99 0.66
N ALA A 82 0.23 -14.57 1.49
CA ALA A 82 -0.08 -15.77 2.25
C ALA A 82 -1.19 -15.59 3.31
N ASP A 83 -1.54 -14.33 3.65
CA ASP A 83 -2.61 -13.99 4.60
C ASP A 83 -3.87 -13.42 3.93
N TYR A 84 -3.91 -13.38 2.59
CA TYR A 84 -5.02 -12.82 1.82
C TYR A 84 -4.99 -13.30 0.37
N TYR A 85 -5.73 -14.35 0.04
CA TYR A 85 -5.66 -14.99 -1.27
C TYR A 85 -6.44 -14.24 -2.37
N PHE A 86 -6.06 -14.44 -3.63
CA PHE A 86 -6.79 -13.90 -4.79
C PHE A 86 -8.24 -14.40 -4.81
N GLU A 87 -8.47 -15.68 -4.47
CA GLU A 87 -9.81 -16.27 -4.42
C GLU A 87 -10.67 -15.63 -3.32
N GLU A 88 -10.09 -15.33 -2.15
CA GLU A 88 -10.78 -14.61 -1.07
C GLU A 88 -11.21 -13.21 -1.52
N HIS A 89 -10.35 -12.52 -2.28
CA HIS A 89 -10.60 -11.15 -2.72
C HIS A 89 -11.62 -11.06 -3.86
N PHE A 90 -11.45 -11.87 -4.92
CA PHE A 90 -12.26 -11.78 -6.13
C PHE A 90 -13.48 -12.70 -6.13
N GLY A 91 -13.50 -13.74 -5.31
CA GLY A 91 -14.60 -14.72 -5.25
C GLY A 91 -14.73 -15.61 -6.48
N HIS A 92 -13.83 -15.47 -7.46
CA HIS A 92 -13.77 -16.31 -8.65
C HIS A 92 -12.33 -16.35 -9.22
N PRO A 93 -11.99 -17.37 -10.03
CA PRO A 93 -10.69 -17.42 -10.71
C PRO A 93 -10.49 -16.24 -11.68
N ILE A 94 -9.27 -15.74 -11.76
CA ILE A 94 -8.83 -14.75 -12.76
C ILE A 94 -7.51 -15.21 -13.40
N ALA A 95 -7.19 -14.68 -14.59
CA ALA A 95 -5.96 -15.00 -15.30
C ALA A 95 -4.69 -14.58 -14.51
N SER A 96 -3.56 -15.25 -14.79
CA SER A 96 -2.32 -15.05 -14.04
C SER A 96 -1.61 -13.72 -14.29
N PHE A 97 -1.96 -12.99 -15.34
CA PHE A 97 -1.38 -11.67 -15.64
C PHE A 97 -2.49 -10.63 -15.62
N PRO A 98 -2.92 -10.14 -14.45
CA PRO A 98 -3.95 -9.11 -14.35
C PRO A 98 -3.43 -7.71 -14.72
N PRO A 99 -4.29 -6.81 -15.21
CA PRO A 99 -3.95 -5.40 -15.39
C PRO A 99 -3.66 -4.68 -14.06
N ARG A 100 -2.94 -3.56 -14.12
CA ARG A 100 -2.55 -2.75 -12.95
C ARG A 100 -3.70 -2.51 -11.97
N GLU A 101 -4.87 -2.12 -12.48
CA GLU A 101 -6.03 -1.76 -11.67
C GLU A 101 -6.53 -2.93 -10.82
N VAL A 102 -6.49 -4.14 -11.37
CA VAL A 102 -6.90 -5.36 -10.68
C VAL A 102 -5.93 -5.70 -9.56
N LEU A 103 -4.62 -5.57 -9.78
CA LEU A 103 -3.64 -5.76 -8.70
C LEU A 103 -3.71 -4.66 -7.63
N PHE A 104 -3.97 -3.43 -8.03
CA PHE A 104 -4.18 -2.34 -7.07
C PHE A 104 -5.39 -2.59 -6.18
N ASP A 105 -6.50 -3.09 -6.74
CA ASP A 105 -7.69 -3.46 -5.98
C ASP A 105 -7.39 -4.59 -4.98
N TYR A 106 -6.67 -5.62 -5.41
CA TYR A 106 -6.23 -6.73 -4.56
C TYR A 106 -5.36 -6.25 -3.38
N ILE A 107 -4.34 -5.42 -3.63
CA ILE A 107 -3.49 -4.85 -2.58
C ILE A 107 -4.31 -4.01 -1.60
N GLN A 108 -5.25 -3.23 -2.13
CA GLN A 108 -6.13 -2.37 -1.34
C GLN A 108 -7.11 -3.18 -0.48
N GLY A 109 -7.65 -4.29 -1.01
CA GLY A 109 -8.59 -5.16 -0.30
C GLY A 109 -8.02 -5.66 1.03
N ARG A 110 -6.76 -6.11 1.02
CA ARG A 110 -6.07 -6.60 2.22
C ARG A 110 -6.00 -5.55 3.33
N VAL A 111 -5.61 -4.32 2.99
CA VAL A 111 -5.43 -3.25 4.00
C VAL A 111 -6.73 -2.58 4.41
N LYS A 112 -7.76 -2.61 3.56
CA LYS A 112 -9.13 -2.25 3.96
C LYS A 112 -9.66 -3.22 5.02
N LYS A 113 -9.48 -4.54 4.82
CA LYS A 113 -9.86 -5.56 5.81
C LYS A 113 -9.14 -5.37 7.15
N ALA A 114 -7.88 -4.96 7.12
CA ALA A 114 -7.08 -4.68 8.31
C ALA A 114 -7.44 -3.36 9.04
N ASN A 115 -8.25 -2.49 8.43
CA ASN A 115 -8.65 -1.18 8.95
C ASN A 115 -7.49 -0.31 9.43
N VAL A 116 -6.41 -0.23 8.63
CA VAL A 116 -5.19 0.53 8.97
C VAL A 116 -5.15 1.94 8.38
N ARG A 117 -6.20 2.37 7.69
CA ARG A 117 -6.20 3.64 6.93
C ARG A 117 -6.01 4.85 7.82
N ASP A 118 -6.59 4.84 9.03
CA ASP A 118 -6.53 5.96 9.97
C ASP A 118 -5.12 6.19 10.55
N LEU A 119 -4.22 5.21 10.39
CA LEU A 119 -2.81 5.34 10.77
C LEU A 119 -1.99 6.12 9.73
N ILE A 120 -2.56 6.42 8.55
CA ILE A 120 -1.86 7.04 7.43
C ILE A 120 -2.24 8.52 7.32
N ARG A 121 -1.22 9.38 7.27
CA ARG A 121 -1.31 10.79 6.91
C ARG A 121 -0.96 10.96 5.45
N PHE A 122 -1.99 11.07 4.61
CA PHE A 122 -1.85 11.36 3.18
C PHE A 122 -1.45 12.82 2.93
N ASN A 123 -1.03 13.13 1.70
CA ASN A 123 -0.54 14.46 1.29
C ASN A 123 0.56 15.01 2.22
N THR A 124 1.39 14.12 2.79
CA THR A 124 2.42 14.47 3.77
C THR A 124 3.78 13.93 3.32
N SER A 125 4.60 14.81 2.74
CA SER A 125 5.98 14.49 2.34
C SER A 125 6.92 14.60 3.54
N VAL A 126 7.66 13.53 3.85
CA VAL A 126 8.69 13.57 4.89
C VAL A 126 9.91 14.32 4.35
N ARG A 127 10.38 15.33 5.10
CA ARG A 127 11.49 16.20 4.67
C ARG A 127 12.84 15.82 5.24
N ASN A 128 12.87 15.35 6.48
CA ASN A 128 14.09 15.06 7.23
C ASN A 128 13.78 14.05 8.34
N VAL A 129 14.80 13.28 8.76
CA VAL A 129 14.78 12.37 9.92
C VAL A 129 16.11 12.55 10.63
N GLU A 130 16.06 12.91 11.91
CA GLU A 130 17.23 13.15 12.79
C GLU A 130 17.13 12.32 14.07
#